data_AF-A0A6H9GR37-F1
#
_entry.id   AF-A0A6H9GR37-F1
#
_cell.length_a   1.000
_cell.length_b   1.000
_cell.length_c   1.000
_cell.angle_alpha   90.00
_cell.angle_beta   90.00
_cell.angle_gamma   90.00
#
_symmetry.space_group_name_H-M   'P 1'
#
loop_
_entity.id
_entity.type
_entity.pdbx_description
1 polymer ?
#
loop_
_entity_poly.entity_id
_entity_poly.type
_entity_poly.pdbx_seq_one_letter_code
_entity_poly.pdbx_strand_id
1 'polypeptide(L)'
;MSLPTITTLEELVPELSRLANYPKSDQKQIDNFLNLIQNAVRLWIIEQSFYDFNSDFFVEIDQEWFDCITWIDKLWTKIPDVQNKKLEDLLLGEYPLFYQQKWQEQIIARYQLSSENLQQILSSHIFKVTQRTLRNNFKRLAQLNQPKLIKSASLKGHYKKVVSSSLNSLDNCNLIKHNNDIITENNWLSFLNDGLSTIAELLTTKINGHQRFFIQAEYIVPEALQDKVADWADNLKEFWKQSLISPIKIKYYSASKNTTNYYIIYPVSIHYSQRAYYLYAFGETPDQNSSQALQWYGYRLERILSLKQIAWDFSDLTKRLRSQIHKNDKINHLYSPDYIQEQLELAYGFSFYREFNTMLLRFDQDYYQRHVKNTIRHSTFQKIENIQEVKKMIIEQIDSEIDNTKKIQREKLLAKVNCASEDVYYKLCYRVGDHNVIMRLRSWGPNVEVILPSDLRAQIKEYLEKNYKLYQ
;
A
#
# COMPACT_ATOMS: atom_id res chain seq x y z
N MET A 1 2.63 0.57 -20.92
CA MET A 1 3.28 1.88 -21.09
C MET A 1 2.31 2.98 -20.67
N SER A 2 2.76 4.05 -20.00
CA SER A 2 1.94 5.23 -19.68
C SER A 2 2.46 6.46 -20.43
N LEU A 3 1.57 7.35 -20.88
CA LEU A 3 1.96 8.62 -21.48
C LEU A 3 2.61 9.54 -20.43
N PRO A 4 3.59 10.38 -20.80
CA PRO A 4 4.21 11.31 -19.87
C PRO A 4 3.15 12.27 -19.31
N THR A 5 3.07 12.35 -17.99
CA THR A 5 2.18 13.30 -17.31
C THR A 5 2.73 14.72 -17.42
N ILE A 6 1.86 15.74 -17.28
CA ILE A 6 2.29 17.16 -17.20
C ILE A 6 3.37 17.34 -16.12
N THR A 7 3.17 16.75 -14.94
CA THR A 7 4.12 16.83 -13.83
C THR A 7 5.47 16.28 -14.23
N THR A 8 5.51 15.10 -14.86
CA THR A 8 6.75 14.48 -15.33
C THR A 8 7.46 15.38 -16.36
N LEU A 9 6.72 15.98 -17.30
CA LEU A 9 7.31 16.91 -18.28
C LEU A 9 7.87 18.17 -17.61
N GLU A 10 7.16 18.73 -16.63
CA GLU A 10 7.59 19.91 -15.85
C GLU A 10 8.77 19.61 -14.92
N GLU A 11 8.91 18.38 -14.40
CA GLU A 11 10.08 17.97 -13.62
C GLU A 11 11.34 17.88 -14.49
N LEU A 12 11.21 17.31 -15.69
CA LEU A 12 12.30 17.23 -16.67
C LEU A 12 12.67 18.61 -17.24
N VAL A 13 11.67 19.47 -17.43
CA VAL A 13 11.81 20.83 -17.95
C VAL A 13 11.03 21.85 -17.11
N PRO A 14 11.58 22.33 -15.96
CA PRO A 14 10.88 23.26 -15.06
C PRO A 14 10.52 24.60 -15.69
N GLU A 15 11.17 24.98 -16.79
CA GLU A 15 10.83 26.14 -17.60
C GLU A 15 9.40 26.04 -18.15
N LEU A 16 8.88 24.84 -18.41
CA LEU A 16 7.47 24.62 -18.80
C LEU A 16 6.51 25.14 -17.74
N SER A 17 6.73 24.78 -16.48
CA SER A 17 5.86 25.19 -15.37
C SER A 17 5.90 26.71 -15.17
N ARG A 18 7.10 27.30 -15.25
CA ARG A 18 7.29 28.76 -15.11
C ARG A 18 6.58 29.54 -16.22
N LEU A 19 6.67 29.07 -17.46
CA LEU A 19 6.12 29.76 -18.63
C LEU A 19 4.64 29.42 -18.88
N ALA A 20 4.08 28.38 -18.25
CA ALA A 20 2.70 27.96 -18.45
C ALA A 20 1.68 29.06 -18.09
N ASN A 21 1.99 29.87 -17.07
CA ASN A 21 1.08 30.89 -16.53
C ASN A 21 1.15 32.23 -17.28
N TYR A 22 2.04 32.37 -18.26
CA TYR A 22 2.15 33.60 -19.06
C TYR A 22 1.37 33.47 -20.37
N PRO A 23 0.57 34.47 -20.75
CA PRO A 23 -0.09 34.50 -22.05
C PRO A 23 0.96 34.59 -23.16
N LYS A 24 0.80 33.76 -24.20
CA LYS A 24 1.70 33.76 -25.36
C LYS A 24 1.26 34.86 -26.31
N SER A 25 1.99 35.97 -26.35
CA SER A 25 1.59 37.17 -27.08
C SER A 25 2.11 37.22 -28.52
N ASP A 26 3.12 36.41 -28.85
CA ASP A 26 3.74 36.37 -30.17
C ASP A 26 4.16 34.95 -30.58
N GLN A 27 4.38 34.74 -31.89
CA GLN A 27 4.75 33.44 -32.46
C GLN A 27 6.08 32.91 -31.91
N LYS A 28 7.02 33.80 -31.56
CA LYS A 28 8.34 33.41 -31.05
C LYS A 28 8.23 32.77 -29.65
N GLN A 29 7.31 33.27 -28.82
CA GLN A 29 7.00 32.68 -27.51
C GLN A 29 6.32 31.31 -27.67
N ILE A 30 5.40 31.17 -28.63
CA ILE A 30 4.78 29.89 -28.96
C ILE A 30 5.85 28.90 -29.39
N ASP A 31 6.68 29.25 -30.37
CA ASP A 31 7.76 28.39 -30.89
C ASP A 31 8.74 27.96 -29.79
N ASN A 32 9.11 28.88 -28.89
CA ASN A 32 9.94 28.55 -27.73
C ASN A 32 9.24 27.53 -26.82
N PHE A 33 7.94 27.67 -26.59
CA PHE A 33 7.16 26.74 -25.79
C PHE A 33 7.06 25.34 -26.43
N LEU A 34 6.81 25.28 -27.75
CA LEU A 34 6.77 24.01 -28.48
C LEU A 34 8.12 23.28 -28.40
N ASN A 35 9.23 24.03 -28.50
CA ASN A 35 10.57 23.48 -28.34
C ASN A 35 10.82 22.90 -26.93
N LEU A 36 10.29 23.55 -25.88
CA LEU A 36 10.40 23.05 -24.51
C LEU A 36 9.61 21.74 -24.32
N ILE A 37 8.41 21.63 -24.90
CA ILE A 37 7.62 20.38 -24.86
C ILE A 37 8.35 19.26 -25.58
N GLN A 38 8.83 19.49 -26.81
CA GLN A 38 9.60 18.50 -27.57
C GLN A 38 10.84 18.04 -26.79
N ASN A 39 11.51 18.98 -26.11
CA ASN A 39 12.67 18.66 -25.28
C ASN A 39 12.30 17.82 -24.04
N ALA A 40 11.18 18.13 -23.38
CA ALA A 40 10.69 17.38 -22.23
C ALA A 40 10.31 15.95 -22.60
N VAL A 41 9.59 15.77 -23.71
CA VAL A 41 9.21 14.45 -24.21
C VAL A 41 10.44 13.64 -24.62
N ARG A 42 11.44 14.28 -25.26
CA ARG A 42 12.72 13.61 -25.57
C ARG A 42 13.43 13.14 -24.29
N LEU A 43 13.51 13.99 -23.26
CA LEU A 43 14.12 13.62 -21.98
C LEU A 43 13.38 12.46 -21.31
N TRP A 44 12.06 12.45 -21.41
CA TRP A 44 11.23 11.37 -20.89
C TRP A 44 11.51 10.06 -21.61
N ILE A 45 11.59 10.04 -22.95
CA ILE A 45 11.95 8.83 -23.70
C ILE A 45 13.36 8.35 -23.33
N ILE A 46 14.32 9.27 -23.20
CA ILE A 46 15.67 8.94 -22.74
C ILE A 46 15.62 8.30 -21.34
N GLU A 47 14.84 8.84 -20.41
CA GLU A 47 14.66 8.25 -19.08
C GLU A 47 14.02 6.86 -19.15
N GLN A 48 12.91 6.69 -19.87
CA GLN A 48 12.23 5.41 -20.02
C GLN A 48 13.15 4.34 -20.61
N SER A 49 14.02 4.73 -21.56
CA SER A 49 14.97 3.81 -22.18
C SER A 49 15.99 3.22 -21.20
N PHE A 50 16.19 3.84 -20.04
CA PHE A 50 17.13 3.36 -19.02
C PHE A 50 16.50 2.53 -17.92
N TYR A 51 15.24 2.81 -17.57
CA TYR A 51 14.62 2.37 -16.32
C TYR A 51 13.36 1.52 -16.50
N ASP A 52 12.59 1.71 -17.58
CA ASP A 52 11.39 0.92 -17.82
C ASP A 52 11.68 -0.25 -18.75
N PHE A 53 11.97 -1.43 -18.18
CA PHE A 53 12.24 -2.68 -18.92
C PHE A 53 11.10 -3.11 -19.84
N ASN A 54 9.87 -2.65 -19.57
CA ASN A 54 8.69 -2.97 -20.38
C ASN A 54 8.40 -1.89 -21.43
N SER A 55 9.25 -0.87 -21.53
CA SER A 55 9.13 0.18 -22.55
C SER A 55 9.66 -0.31 -23.89
N ASP A 56 8.98 0.05 -24.98
CA ASP A 56 9.52 -0.12 -26.34
C ASP A 56 10.82 0.67 -26.56
N PHE A 57 11.08 1.66 -25.69
CA PHE A 57 12.30 2.45 -25.68
C PHE A 57 13.44 1.80 -24.89
N PHE A 58 13.20 0.72 -24.12
CA PHE A 58 14.21 0.13 -23.26
C PHE A 58 15.44 -0.33 -24.05
N VAL A 59 16.62 0.13 -23.61
CA VAL A 59 17.90 -0.27 -24.18
C VAL A 59 18.86 -0.79 -23.11
N GLU A 60 19.39 -1.98 -23.36
CA GLU A 60 20.40 -2.57 -22.50
C GLU A 60 21.78 -1.99 -22.82
N ILE A 61 22.37 -1.33 -21.83
CA ILE A 61 23.73 -0.77 -21.87
C ILE A 61 24.57 -1.54 -20.87
N ASP A 62 25.45 -2.38 -21.39
CA ASP A 62 26.32 -3.28 -20.65
C ASP A 62 27.47 -2.54 -19.94
N GLN A 63 27.76 -1.33 -20.39
CA GLN A 63 28.83 -0.48 -19.88
C GLN A 63 28.36 0.30 -18.65
N GLU A 64 29.14 0.27 -17.58
CA GLU A 64 28.87 1.08 -16.38
C GLU A 64 28.86 2.58 -16.70
N TRP A 65 29.82 3.03 -17.50
CA TRP A 65 29.93 4.39 -18.00
C TRP A 65 29.73 4.39 -19.52
N PHE A 66 28.77 5.16 -20.00
CA PHE A 66 28.41 5.24 -21.42
C PHE A 66 28.23 6.70 -21.84
N ASP A 67 28.43 6.99 -23.13
CA ASP A 67 28.11 8.30 -23.69
C ASP A 67 26.76 8.28 -24.45
N CYS A 68 26.32 9.46 -24.88
CA CYS A 68 25.05 9.57 -25.60
C CYS A 68 25.06 8.92 -26.99
N ILE A 69 26.25 8.65 -27.56
CA ILE A 69 26.40 7.99 -28.86
C ILE A 69 26.16 6.49 -28.68
N THR A 70 26.80 5.88 -27.68
CA THR A 70 26.53 4.49 -27.30
C THR A 70 25.04 4.26 -27.04
N TRP A 71 24.38 5.19 -26.34
CA TRP A 71 22.94 5.09 -26.08
C TRP A 71 22.09 5.20 -27.34
N ILE A 72 22.33 6.19 -28.21
CA ILE A 72 21.49 6.38 -29.41
C ILE A 72 21.67 5.22 -30.40
N ASP A 73 22.88 4.65 -30.51
CA ASP A 73 23.13 3.48 -31.36
C ASP A 73 22.32 2.25 -30.90
N LYS A 74 22.22 2.05 -29.58
CA LYS A 74 21.36 1.01 -28.99
C LYS A 74 19.88 1.29 -29.24
N LEU A 75 19.44 2.56 -29.12
CA LEU A 75 18.06 2.95 -29.41
C LEU A 75 17.71 2.76 -30.89
N TRP A 76 18.62 3.06 -31.81
CA TRP A 76 18.45 2.83 -33.25
C TRP A 76 18.35 1.35 -33.61
N THR A 77 19.09 0.50 -32.89
CA THR A 77 18.99 -0.95 -33.06
C THR A 77 17.61 -1.46 -32.64
N LYS A 78 17.06 -0.90 -31.56
CA LYS A 78 15.73 -1.26 -31.02
C LYS A 78 14.59 -0.69 -31.86
N ILE A 79 14.70 0.58 -32.27
CA ILE A 79 13.71 1.32 -33.05
C ILE A 79 14.39 1.82 -34.32
N PRO A 80 14.34 1.04 -35.41
CA PRO A 80 14.91 1.44 -36.68
C PRO A 80 14.35 2.80 -37.12
N ASP A 81 15.25 3.67 -37.58
CA ASP A 81 14.93 4.99 -38.11
C ASP A 81 14.18 5.93 -37.14
N VAL A 82 14.42 5.80 -35.82
CA VAL A 82 13.76 6.63 -34.77
C VAL A 82 13.83 8.14 -35.03
N GLN A 83 14.87 8.60 -35.72
CA GLN A 83 15.09 10.01 -36.08
C GLN A 83 14.09 10.56 -37.10
N ASN A 84 13.50 9.69 -37.92
CA ASN A 84 12.50 10.06 -38.93
C ASN A 84 11.08 9.62 -38.53
N LYS A 85 10.89 9.02 -37.34
CA LYS A 85 9.56 8.79 -36.79
C LYS A 85 8.98 10.10 -36.25
N LYS A 86 7.68 10.32 -36.52
CA LYS A 86 6.95 11.42 -35.89
C LYS A 86 6.76 11.14 -34.41
N LEU A 87 6.64 12.20 -33.63
CA LEU A 87 6.35 12.06 -32.21
C LEU A 87 5.04 11.31 -31.96
N GLU A 88 4.03 11.54 -32.79
CA GLU A 88 2.76 10.82 -32.73
C GLU A 88 2.96 9.30 -32.84
N ASP A 89 3.74 8.85 -33.81
CA ASP A 89 4.02 7.42 -34.01
C ASP A 89 4.84 6.83 -32.86
N LEU A 90 5.78 7.62 -32.31
CA LEU A 90 6.62 7.19 -31.19
C LEU A 90 5.85 7.10 -29.88
N LEU A 91 5.02 8.11 -29.59
CA LEU A 91 4.43 8.31 -28.27
C LEU A 91 3.01 7.77 -28.17
N LEU A 92 2.22 7.92 -29.24
CA LEU A 92 0.77 7.70 -29.25
C LEU A 92 0.35 6.45 -30.02
N GLY A 93 1.18 5.94 -30.94
CA GLY A 93 0.82 4.90 -31.91
C GLY A 93 0.18 3.63 -31.32
N GLU A 94 0.61 3.21 -30.13
CA GLU A 94 0.12 2.01 -29.45
C GLU A 94 -1.05 2.28 -28.48
N TYR A 95 -1.43 3.56 -28.27
CA TYR A 95 -2.48 3.94 -27.32
C TYR A 95 -3.84 4.06 -27.99
N PRO A 96 -4.95 3.66 -27.34
CA PRO A 96 -6.29 3.93 -27.84
C PRO A 96 -6.55 5.43 -28.02
N LEU A 97 -7.27 5.80 -29.09
CA LEU A 97 -7.55 7.19 -29.48
C LEU A 97 -8.03 8.08 -28.31
N PHE A 98 -8.84 7.53 -27.40
CA PHE A 98 -9.31 8.24 -26.20
C PHE A 98 -8.15 8.73 -25.29
N TYR A 99 -7.12 7.90 -25.08
CA TYR A 99 -5.97 8.28 -24.26
C TYR A 99 -5.10 9.32 -24.95
N GLN A 100 -4.95 9.18 -26.26
CA GLN A 100 -4.27 10.18 -27.08
C GLN A 100 -4.98 11.53 -26.97
N GLN A 101 -6.30 11.57 -27.17
CA GLN A 101 -7.14 12.77 -27.06
C GLN A 101 -7.06 13.39 -25.66
N LYS A 102 -7.18 12.58 -24.60
CA LYS A 102 -7.10 13.08 -23.22
C LYS A 102 -5.73 13.71 -22.91
N TRP A 103 -4.64 13.09 -23.36
CA TRP A 103 -3.30 13.66 -23.19
C TRP A 103 -3.16 14.97 -23.97
N GLN A 104 -3.68 15.00 -25.21
CA GLN A 104 -3.67 16.19 -26.04
C GLN A 104 -4.46 17.36 -25.40
N GLU A 105 -5.66 17.08 -24.87
CA GLU A 105 -6.49 18.04 -24.14
C GLU A 105 -5.77 18.60 -22.91
N GLN A 106 -5.08 17.74 -22.15
CA GLN A 106 -4.31 18.16 -20.97
C GLN A 106 -3.16 19.11 -21.34
N ILE A 107 -2.42 18.81 -22.41
CA ILE A 107 -1.32 19.65 -22.91
C ILE A 107 -1.87 20.99 -23.42
N ILE A 108 -2.95 20.98 -24.21
CA ILE A 108 -3.64 22.19 -24.69
C ILE A 108 -4.08 23.06 -23.50
N ALA A 109 -4.79 22.47 -22.53
CA ALA A 109 -5.35 23.18 -21.40
C ALA A 109 -4.26 23.75 -20.49
N ARG A 110 -3.24 22.95 -20.14
CA ARG A 110 -2.17 23.37 -19.22
C ARG A 110 -1.34 24.50 -19.80
N TYR A 111 -1.06 24.45 -21.10
CA TYR A 111 -0.13 25.36 -21.74
C TYR A 111 -0.79 26.44 -22.60
N GLN A 112 -2.13 26.49 -22.64
CA GLN A 112 -2.91 27.48 -23.41
C GLN A 112 -2.49 27.49 -24.88
N LEU A 113 -2.37 26.31 -25.48
CA LEU A 113 -1.98 26.11 -26.88
C LEU A 113 -3.20 25.88 -27.76
N SER A 114 -3.10 26.19 -29.05
CA SER A 114 -4.13 25.77 -30.01
C SER A 114 -3.96 24.31 -30.42
N SER A 115 -5.01 23.70 -30.98
CA SER A 115 -4.93 22.34 -31.53
C SER A 115 -3.89 22.26 -32.65
N GLU A 116 -3.74 23.31 -33.46
CA GLU A 116 -2.72 23.39 -34.52
C GLU A 116 -1.30 23.38 -33.94
N ASN A 117 -1.06 24.07 -32.82
CA ASN A 117 0.24 24.06 -32.15
C ASN A 117 0.60 22.66 -31.64
N LEU A 118 -0.36 21.92 -31.11
CA LEU A 118 -0.11 20.56 -30.66
C LEU A 118 0.10 19.60 -31.83
N GLN A 119 -0.65 19.75 -32.91
CA GLN A 119 -0.45 18.97 -34.14
C GLN A 119 0.94 19.19 -34.75
N GLN A 120 1.48 20.41 -34.65
CA GLN A 120 2.85 20.72 -35.03
C GLN A 120 3.88 19.95 -34.18
N ILE A 121 3.64 19.78 -32.88
CA ILE A 121 4.49 18.96 -31.99
C ILE A 121 4.37 17.48 -32.34
N LEU A 122 3.15 16.97 -32.52
CA LEU A 122 2.89 15.56 -32.83
C LEU A 122 3.51 15.13 -34.18
N SER A 123 3.47 16.02 -35.17
CA SER A 123 4.11 15.82 -36.47
C SER A 123 5.63 16.04 -36.47
N SER A 124 6.22 16.45 -35.34
CA SER A 124 7.66 16.74 -35.25
C SER A 124 8.50 15.48 -35.12
N HIS A 125 9.78 15.60 -35.52
CA HIS A 125 10.76 14.53 -35.46
C HIS A 125 11.70 14.76 -34.29
N ILE A 126 11.28 14.39 -33.07
CA ILE A 126 11.98 14.81 -31.85
C ILE A 126 13.40 14.27 -31.72
N PHE A 127 13.76 13.18 -32.42
CA PHE A 127 15.12 12.63 -32.45
C PHE A 127 15.96 13.09 -33.65
N LYS A 128 15.42 13.93 -34.55
CA LYS A 128 16.18 14.58 -35.62
C LYS A 128 16.98 15.77 -35.06
N VAL A 129 17.95 15.48 -34.20
CA VAL A 129 18.74 16.48 -33.49
C VAL A 129 20.24 16.23 -33.61
N THR A 130 21.02 17.27 -33.38
CA THR A 130 22.48 17.16 -33.36
C THR A 130 22.96 16.37 -32.14
N GLN A 131 24.15 15.78 -32.23
CA GLN A 131 24.82 15.18 -31.07
C GLN A 131 25.00 16.19 -29.93
N ARG A 132 25.19 17.48 -30.21
CA ARG A 132 25.29 18.54 -29.19
C ARG A 132 24.00 18.63 -28.38
N THR A 133 22.84 18.51 -29.02
CA THR A 133 21.53 18.51 -28.36
C THR A 133 21.40 17.29 -27.44
N LEU A 134 21.75 16.09 -27.92
CA LEU A 134 21.73 14.87 -27.10
C LEU A 134 22.67 14.95 -25.89
N ARG A 135 23.90 15.45 -26.07
CA ARG A 135 24.83 15.70 -24.96
C ARG A 135 24.25 16.68 -23.93
N ASN A 136 23.56 17.72 -24.38
CA ASN A 136 22.87 18.65 -23.50
C ASN A 136 21.70 17.98 -22.75
N ASN A 137 20.97 17.06 -23.39
CA ASN A 137 19.91 16.29 -22.73
C ASN A 137 20.47 15.41 -21.61
N PHE A 138 21.57 14.69 -21.85
CA PHE A 138 22.24 13.88 -20.83
C PHE A 138 22.81 14.74 -19.70
N LYS A 139 23.44 15.87 -20.05
CA LYS A 139 23.89 16.85 -19.06
C LYS A 139 22.73 17.33 -18.19
N ARG A 140 21.57 17.59 -18.79
CA ARG A 140 20.38 18.03 -18.06
C ARG A 140 19.85 16.95 -17.12
N LEU A 141 19.74 15.70 -17.56
CA LEU A 141 19.36 14.57 -16.70
C LEU A 141 20.28 14.42 -15.49
N ALA A 142 21.57 14.74 -15.62
CA ALA A 142 22.53 14.74 -14.52
C ALA A 142 22.48 16.00 -13.62
N GLN A 143 21.75 17.04 -14.03
CA GLN A 143 21.65 18.33 -13.34
C GLN A 143 20.24 18.60 -12.77
N LEU A 144 19.31 17.67 -12.92
CA LEU A 144 17.99 17.76 -12.29
C LEU A 144 18.14 17.77 -10.76
N ASN A 145 17.15 18.34 -10.07
CA ASN A 145 17.08 18.28 -8.60
C ASN A 145 17.13 16.84 -8.08
N GLN A 146 16.56 15.91 -8.86
CA GLN A 146 16.74 14.47 -8.71
C GLN A 146 17.44 13.94 -9.96
N PRO A 147 18.79 13.81 -9.94
CA PRO A 147 19.53 13.37 -11.10
C PRO A 147 19.10 11.98 -11.57
N LYS A 148 18.93 11.82 -12.88
CA LYS A 148 18.67 10.52 -13.51
C LYS A 148 19.94 9.88 -14.06
N LEU A 149 21.04 10.62 -14.09
CA LEU A 149 22.35 10.16 -14.52
C LEU A 149 23.42 10.75 -13.61
N ILE A 150 24.51 10.01 -13.42
CA ILE A 150 25.73 10.49 -12.77
C ILE A 150 26.72 10.84 -13.87
N LYS A 151 27.31 12.03 -13.84
CA LYS A 151 28.35 12.44 -14.80
C LYS A 151 29.72 11.97 -14.32
N SER A 152 30.52 11.36 -15.20
CA SER A 152 31.87 10.93 -14.86
C SER A 152 32.81 12.12 -14.61
N ALA A 153 33.66 11.99 -13.59
CA ALA A 153 34.74 12.93 -13.31
C ALA A 153 35.98 12.67 -14.19
N SER A 154 36.20 11.42 -14.61
CA SER A 154 37.38 10.98 -15.37
C SER A 154 37.13 10.86 -16.88
N LEU A 155 35.91 10.48 -17.28
CA LEU A 155 35.55 10.27 -18.68
C LEU A 155 34.63 11.38 -19.19
N LYS A 156 35.20 12.32 -19.95
CA LYS A 156 34.45 13.47 -20.48
C LYS A 156 33.28 13.00 -21.34
N GLY A 157 32.07 13.46 -21.00
CA GLY A 157 30.85 13.16 -21.74
C GLY A 157 30.24 11.77 -21.46
N HIS A 158 30.80 11.03 -20.50
CA HIS A 158 30.24 9.75 -20.06
C HIS A 158 29.38 9.91 -18.81
N TYR A 159 28.38 9.04 -18.73
CA TYR A 159 27.37 9.02 -17.69
C TYR A 159 27.15 7.58 -17.21
N LYS A 160 26.66 7.45 -15.99
CA LYS A 160 26.23 6.19 -15.39
C LYS A 160 24.77 6.32 -14.98
N LYS A 161 23.97 5.27 -15.18
CA LYS A 161 22.60 5.18 -14.64
C LYS A 161 22.66 5.31 -13.12
N VAL A 162 21.76 6.07 -12.53
CA VAL A 162 21.62 6.06 -11.07
C VAL A 162 21.03 4.69 -10.71
N VAL A 163 21.88 3.77 -10.25
CA VAL A 163 21.44 2.47 -9.73
C VAL A 163 21.04 2.69 -8.27
N SER A 164 19.81 2.35 -7.91
CA SER A 164 19.29 2.39 -6.55
C SER A 164 19.87 1.27 -5.67
N SER A 165 21.20 1.12 -5.66
CA SER A 165 21.95 0.13 -4.87
C SER A 165 22.68 0.76 -3.67
N SER A 166 22.15 1.87 -3.12
CA SER A 166 22.55 2.39 -1.79
C SER A 166 21.81 1.70 -0.63
N LEU A 167 21.04 0.66 -0.92
CA LEU A 167 20.49 -0.28 0.05
C LEU A 167 20.81 -1.69 -0.48
N ASN A 168 21.40 -2.52 0.38
CA ASN A 168 21.82 -3.92 0.15
C ASN A 168 23.28 -4.10 -0.28
N SER A 169 24.18 -3.99 0.70
CA SER A 169 25.36 -4.86 0.76
C SER A 169 25.19 -5.83 1.93
N LEU A 170 24.92 -7.10 1.64
CA LEU A 170 25.55 -8.23 2.33
C LEU A 170 25.18 -9.52 1.60
N ASP A 171 26.05 -9.87 0.66
CA ASP A 171 26.18 -11.18 0.07
C ASP A 171 26.40 -12.25 1.13
N ASN A 172 25.65 -13.35 1.04
CA ASN A 172 26.15 -14.73 0.89
C ASN A 172 25.11 -15.73 1.39
N CYS A 173 24.49 -16.46 0.48
CA CYS A 173 24.68 -17.91 0.38
C CYS A 173 23.87 -18.45 -0.80
N ASN A 174 24.56 -19.19 -1.66
CA ASN A 174 24.02 -20.01 -2.74
C ASN A 174 22.84 -20.87 -2.27
N LEU A 175 21.82 -21.04 -3.13
CA LEU A 175 21.41 -22.32 -3.74
C LEU A 175 20.03 -22.19 -4.44
N ILE A 176 20.06 -22.26 -5.77
CA ILE A 176 19.18 -23.06 -6.66
C ILE A 176 17.68 -22.66 -6.81
N LYS A 177 17.39 -22.11 -8.01
CA LYS A 177 16.24 -22.33 -8.95
C LYS A 177 14.81 -22.16 -8.40
N HIS A 178 13.87 -21.45 -9.03
CA HIS A 178 13.58 -21.25 -10.45
C HIS A 178 12.66 -20.00 -10.62
N ASN A 179 12.95 -19.20 -11.64
CA ASN A 179 12.15 -18.23 -12.40
C ASN A 179 10.70 -17.89 -11.98
N ASN A 180 10.45 -16.61 -11.70
CA ASN A 180 9.67 -15.69 -12.54
C ASN A 180 9.65 -14.28 -11.91
N ASP A 181 10.65 -13.46 -12.23
CA ASP A 181 10.72 -12.07 -11.73
C ASP A 181 10.29 -11.08 -12.81
N ILE A 182 9.00 -10.72 -12.79
CA ILE A 182 8.50 -9.45 -13.32
C ILE A 182 8.77 -8.41 -12.24
N ILE A 183 9.88 -7.68 -12.36
CA ILE A 183 10.13 -6.48 -11.56
C ILE A 183 9.67 -5.28 -12.39
N THR A 184 8.39 -4.94 -12.29
CA THR A 184 7.93 -3.56 -12.51
C THR A 184 8.31 -2.73 -11.29
N GLU A 185 8.80 -1.51 -11.50
CA GLU A 185 9.24 -0.51 -10.50
C GLU A 185 8.16 -0.05 -9.48
N ASN A 186 7.10 -0.83 -9.29
CA ASN A 186 6.08 -0.66 -8.26
C ASN A 186 6.08 -1.87 -7.33
N ASN A 187 7.09 -1.96 -6.49
CA ASN A 187 7.24 -3.00 -5.47
C ASN A 187 6.20 -2.88 -4.32
N TRP A 188 5.03 -2.28 -4.56
CA TRP A 188 3.89 -2.30 -3.63
C TRP A 188 2.92 -3.45 -3.94
N LEU A 189 2.94 -3.97 -5.19
CA LEU A 189 2.11 -5.11 -5.62
C LEU A 189 2.69 -6.46 -5.16
N SER A 190 3.98 -6.53 -4.84
CA SER A 190 4.64 -7.72 -4.26
C SER A 190 4.26 -7.96 -2.79
N PHE A 191 3.79 -6.92 -2.09
CA PHE A 191 3.25 -7.02 -0.72
C PHE A 191 1.79 -7.46 -0.69
N LEU A 192 1.12 -7.47 -1.85
CA LEU A 192 -0.24 -7.92 -1.98
C LEU A 192 -0.23 -9.41 -2.25
N ASN A 193 -0.90 -10.18 -1.39
CA ASN A 193 -1.19 -11.61 -1.58
C ASN A 193 -1.58 -11.85 -3.05
N ASP A 194 -1.07 -12.89 -3.73
CA ASP A 194 -1.11 -13.10 -5.21
C ASP A 194 -2.46 -12.81 -5.91
N GLY A 195 -3.58 -12.92 -5.18
CA GLY A 195 -4.91 -12.55 -5.69
C GLY A 195 -5.16 -11.03 -5.84
N LEU A 196 -4.58 -10.18 -4.99
CA LEU A 196 -4.81 -8.73 -4.98
C LEU A 196 -3.98 -8.01 -6.04
N SER A 197 -2.78 -8.51 -6.35
CA SER A 197 -1.99 -8.04 -7.50
C SER A 197 -2.74 -8.31 -8.81
N THR A 198 -3.30 -9.51 -8.97
CA THR A 198 -4.18 -9.88 -10.09
C THR A 198 -5.39 -8.95 -10.17
N ILE A 199 -6.04 -8.64 -9.04
CA ILE A 199 -7.17 -7.70 -9.01
C ILE A 199 -6.73 -6.29 -9.44
N ALA A 200 -5.59 -5.80 -8.95
CA ALA A 200 -5.08 -4.48 -9.33
C ALA A 200 -4.74 -4.40 -10.84
N GLU A 201 -4.19 -5.47 -11.40
CA GLU A 201 -3.95 -5.59 -12.84
C GLU A 201 -5.27 -5.57 -13.63
N LEU A 202 -6.28 -6.33 -13.22
CA LEU A 202 -7.61 -6.31 -13.84
C LEU A 202 -8.27 -4.94 -13.75
N LEU A 203 -8.11 -4.23 -12.63
CA LEU A 203 -8.65 -2.88 -12.44
C LEU A 203 -7.97 -1.83 -13.32
N THR A 204 -6.71 -2.04 -13.70
CA THR A 204 -5.96 -1.12 -14.55
C THR A 204 -6.03 -1.49 -16.03
N THR A 205 -6.38 -2.75 -16.35
CA THR A 205 -6.44 -3.26 -17.71
C THR A 205 -7.81 -3.04 -18.35
N LYS A 206 -7.81 -2.42 -19.54
CA LYS A 206 -9.02 -2.27 -20.36
C LYS A 206 -9.14 -3.39 -21.37
N ILE A 207 -10.35 -3.93 -21.54
CA ILE A 207 -10.66 -4.91 -22.57
C ILE A 207 -11.38 -4.20 -23.72
N ASN A 208 -10.75 -4.20 -24.91
CA ASN A 208 -11.20 -3.48 -26.11
C ASN A 208 -11.42 -1.98 -25.84
N GLY A 209 -10.50 -1.35 -25.11
CA GLY A 209 -10.58 0.09 -24.80
C GLY A 209 -11.61 0.47 -23.73
N HIS A 210 -12.37 -0.48 -23.17
CA HIS A 210 -13.34 -0.23 -22.13
C HIS A 210 -12.89 -0.73 -20.76
N GLN A 211 -13.17 0.05 -19.72
CA GLN A 211 -13.06 -0.43 -18.34
C GLN A 211 -14.18 -1.44 -18.10
N ARG A 212 -13.81 -2.67 -17.73
CA ARG A 212 -14.78 -3.74 -17.47
C ARG A 212 -14.70 -4.29 -16.06
N PHE A 213 -13.58 -4.10 -15.39
CA PHE A 213 -13.41 -4.45 -14.00
C PHE A 213 -13.53 -3.20 -13.15
N PHE A 214 -14.36 -3.26 -12.12
CA PHE A 214 -14.56 -2.16 -11.19
C PHE A 214 -14.43 -2.71 -9.79
N ILE A 215 -13.83 -1.93 -8.90
CA ILE A 215 -13.82 -2.22 -7.47
C ILE A 215 -14.86 -1.32 -6.81
N GLN A 216 -15.87 -1.95 -6.23
CA GLN A 216 -16.76 -1.26 -5.32
C GLN A 216 -16.25 -1.52 -3.90
N ALA A 217 -15.47 -0.58 -3.38
CA ALA A 217 -15.12 -0.56 -1.97
C ALA A 217 -16.16 0.28 -1.22
N GLU A 218 -16.87 -0.33 -0.27
CA GLU A 218 -17.70 0.44 0.65
C GLU A 218 -16.76 1.25 1.56
N TYR A 219 -16.77 2.58 1.45
CA TYR A 219 -16.01 3.47 2.32
C TYR A 219 -16.97 4.16 3.29
N ILE A 220 -16.74 3.96 4.60
CA ILE A 220 -17.68 4.45 5.63
C ILE A 220 -17.40 5.88 6.08
N VAL A 221 -16.35 6.51 5.55
CA VAL A 221 -15.98 7.89 5.91
C VAL A 221 -16.84 8.86 5.09
N PRO A 222 -17.54 9.81 5.73
CA PRO A 222 -18.33 10.82 5.03
C PRO A 222 -17.48 11.58 4.01
N GLU A 223 -18.06 11.91 2.85
CA GLU A 223 -17.40 12.61 1.74
C GLU A 223 -16.63 13.86 2.20
N ALA A 224 -17.26 14.67 3.05
CA ALA A 224 -16.66 15.88 3.63
C ALA A 224 -15.38 15.67 4.46
N LEU A 225 -15.07 14.44 4.85
CA LEU A 225 -13.85 14.09 5.60
C LEU A 225 -12.81 13.34 4.76
N GLN A 226 -13.13 12.94 3.53
CA GLN A 226 -12.24 12.07 2.73
C GLN A 226 -10.96 12.79 2.33
N ASP A 227 -11.06 14.04 1.86
CA ASP A 227 -9.89 14.88 1.53
C ASP A 227 -8.98 15.04 2.75
N LYS A 228 -9.57 15.32 3.91
CA LYS A 228 -8.82 15.44 5.17
C LYS A 228 -8.09 14.15 5.56
N VAL A 229 -8.72 12.99 5.32
CA VAL A 229 -8.09 11.69 5.58
C VAL A 229 -6.93 11.45 4.61
N ALA A 230 -7.10 11.80 3.33
CA ALA A 230 -6.03 11.74 2.34
C ALA A 230 -4.86 12.65 2.74
N ASP A 231 -5.14 13.89 3.13
CA ASP A 231 -4.14 14.84 3.64
C ASP A 231 -3.39 14.27 4.85
N TRP A 232 -4.08 13.62 5.80
CA TRP A 232 -3.42 12.95 6.92
C TRP A 232 -2.53 11.80 6.49
N ALA A 233 -2.98 10.97 5.55
CA ALA A 233 -2.17 9.89 5.03
C ALA A 233 -0.91 10.40 4.33
N ASP A 234 -1.02 11.44 3.51
CA ASP A 234 0.10 12.02 2.79
C ASP A 234 1.08 12.75 3.72
N ASN A 235 0.57 13.49 4.71
CA ASN A 235 1.40 14.09 5.76
C ASN A 235 2.21 13.04 6.54
N LEU A 236 1.61 11.89 6.84
CA LEU A 236 2.29 10.78 7.52
C LEU A 236 3.32 10.09 6.61
N LYS A 237 3.06 9.96 5.31
CA LYS A 237 4.05 9.46 4.34
C LYS A 237 5.29 10.33 4.29
N GLU A 238 5.12 11.65 4.19
CA GLU A 238 6.26 12.58 4.22
C GLU A 238 6.98 12.53 5.57
N PHE A 239 6.24 12.32 6.66
CA PHE A 239 6.82 12.16 7.99
C PHE A 239 7.76 10.95 8.10
N TRP A 240 7.37 9.81 7.54
CA TRP A 240 8.18 8.59 7.60
C TRP A 240 9.42 8.59 6.71
N LYS A 241 9.59 9.58 5.83
CA LYS A 241 10.83 9.77 5.06
C LYS A 241 11.98 10.32 5.90
N GLN A 242 11.71 10.81 7.11
CA GLN A 242 12.72 11.36 8.01
C GLN A 242 13.65 10.25 8.54
N SER A 243 14.94 10.55 8.66
CA SER A 243 15.93 9.59 9.21
C SER A 243 15.66 9.24 10.68
N LEU A 244 15.08 10.17 11.43
CA LEU A 244 14.59 9.95 12.78
C LEU A 244 13.13 10.44 12.87
N ILE A 245 12.21 9.50 12.89
CA ILE A 245 10.78 9.75 13.02
C ILE A 245 10.51 10.34 14.41
N SER A 246 9.95 11.55 14.48
CA SER A 246 9.62 12.20 15.76
C SER A 246 8.32 11.64 16.37
N PRO A 247 7.98 11.95 17.63
CA PRO A 247 6.63 11.77 18.12
C PRO A 247 5.70 12.83 17.51
N ILE A 248 4.41 12.53 17.48
CA ILE A 248 3.36 13.47 17.08
C ILE A 248 2.39 13.67 18.24
N LYS A 249 1.88 14.90 18.35
CA LYS A 249 0.73 15.25 19.17
C LYS A 249 -0.51 15.30 18.29
N ILE A 250 -1.49 14.46 18.59
CA ILE A 250 -2.77 14.42 17.88
C ILE A 250 -3.89 14.93 18.78
N LYS A 251 -4.89 15.60 18.21
CA LYS A 251 -6.20 15.82 18.83
C LYS A 251 -7.14 14.78 18.25
N TYR A 252 -7.71 13.90 19.08
CA TYR A 252 -8.45 12.74 18.61
C TYR A 252 -9.80 12.59 19.32
N TYR A 253 -10.85 12.30 18.55
CA TYR A 253 -12.16 11.95 19.07
C TYR A 253 -12.29 10.43 19.27
N SER A 254 -12.45 10.00 20.52
CA SER A 254 -12.71 8.61 20.89
C SER A 254 -14.20 8.34 20.93
N ALA A 255 -14.70 7.50 20.02
CA ALA A 255 -16.10 7.09 20.02
C ALA A 255 -16.48 6.22 21.23
N SER A 256 -15.55 5.37 21.72
CA SER A 256 -15.83 4.50 22.87
C SER A 256 -15.99 5.29 24.18
N LYS A 257 -15.26 6.40 24.30
CA LYS A 257 -15.32 7.30 25.47
C LYS A 257 -16.22 8.51 25.25
N ASN A 258 -16.67 8.73 24.02
CA ASN A 258 -17.37 9.93 23.56
C ASN A 258 -16.68 11.24 23.98
N THR A 259 -15.35 11.31 23.86
CA THR A 259 -14.55 12.48 24.28
C THR A 259 -13.47 12.81 23.25
N THR A 260 -13.04 14.07 23.26
CA THR A 260 -11.92 14.56 22.44
C THR A 260 -10.78 14.98 23.35
N ASN A 261 -9.60 14.41 23.15
CA ASN A 261 -8.41 14.71 23.95
C ASN A 261 -7.17 14.82 23.07
N TYR A 262 -6.07 15.29 23.67
CA TYR A 262 -4.75 15.25 23.06
C TYR A 262 -4.00 14.00 23.48
N TYR A 263 -3.26 13.42 22.53
CA TYR A 263 -2.43 12.24 22.76
C TYR A 263 -1.06 12.45 22.11
N ILE A 264 -0.01 12.09 22.81
CA ILE A 264 1.36 12.01 22.31
C ILE A 264 1.64 10.55 21.95
N ILE A 265 1.97 10.35 20.68
CA ILE A 265 2.15 9.03 20.10
C ILE A 265 3.36 9.00 19.17
N TYR A 266 3.92 7.81 18.97
CA TYR A 266 4.85 7.51 17.90
C TYR A 266 4.08 6.82 16.75
N PRO A 267 3.98 7.45 15.58
CA PRO A 267 3.21 6.91 14.46
C PRO A 267 4.03 5.85 13.70
N VAL A 268 3.47 4.67 13.49
CA VAL A 268 4.21 3.51 12.96
C VAL A 268 3.77 3.13 11.55
N SER A 269 2.48 2.89 11.33
CA SER A 269 1.96 2.50 10.01
C SER A 269 0.49 2.88 9.83
N ILE A 270 0.04 3.00 8.57
CA ILE A 270 -1.38 3.13 8.22
C ILE A 270 -1.86 1.82 7.61
N HIS A 271 -3.01 1.33 8.08
CA HIS A 271 -3.71 0.18 7.51
C HIS A 271 -5.12 0.57 7.07
N TYR A 272 -5.51 0.16 5.86
CA TYR A 272 -6.90 0.20 5.44
C TYR A 272 -7.59 -1.10 5.85
N SER A 273 -8.53 -1.01 6.77
CA SER A 273 -9.28 -2.17 7.27
C SER A 273 -10.66 -1.74 7.71
N GLN A 274 -11.64 -2.66 7.74
CA GLN A 274 -13.02 -2.34 8.13
C GLN A 274 -13.56 -1.07 7.47
N ARG A 275 -13.21 -0.85 6.19
CA ARG A 275 -13.69 0.27 5.39
C ARG A 275 -13.19 1.65 5.84
N ALA A 276 -12.12 1.73 6.62
CA ALA A 276 -11.50 2.98 7.06
C ALA A 276 -9.96 2.88 7.17
N TYR A 277 -9.29 4.03 7.22
CA TYR A 277 -7.84 4.09 7.48
C TYR A 277 -7.57 4.19 8.98
N TYR A 278 -6.62 3.39 9.45
CA TYR A 278 -6.18 3.36 10.83
C TYR A 278 -4.67 3.62 10.90
N LEU A 279 -4.27 4.60 11.70
CA LEU A 279 -2.89 4.80 12.12
C LEU A 279 -2.62 3.90 13.33
N TYR A 280 -1.80 2.88 13.18
CA TYR A 280 -1.21 2.20 14.32
C TYR A 280 -0.06 3.02 14.88
N ALA A 281 -0.13 3.22 16.19
CA ALA A 281 0.85 4.02 16.90
C ALA A 281 1.06 3.47 18.30
N PHE A 282 2.21 3.80 18.87
CA PHE A 282 2.56 3.47 20.24
C PHE A 282 2.64 4.74 21.08
N GLY A 283 1.93 4.80 22.21
CA GLY A 283 1.93 5.98 23.07
C GLY A 283 0.71 6.07 23.99
N GLU A 284 0.23 7.29 24.20
CA GLU A 284 -0.97 7.56 25.02
C GLU A 284 -2.24 7.15 24.28
N THR A 285 -3.18 6.48 24.96
CA THR A 285 -4.39 5.94 24.33
C THR A 285 -5.68 6.38 25.01
N PRO A 286 -6.83 6.36 24.31
CA PRO A 286 -8.12 6.68 24.92
C PRO A 286 -8.62 5.68 25.98
N ASP A 287 -8.07 4.46 26.01
CA ASP A 287 -8.60 3.36 26.82
C ASP A 287 -8.02 3.30 28.25
N GLN A 288 -7.18 4.25 28.66
CA GLN A 288 -6.43 4.14 29.92
C GLN A 288 -7.30 4.28 31.19
N ASN A 289 -7.27 3.22 32.00
CA ASN A 289 -7.53 3.24 33.45
C ASN A 289 -6.30 3.69 34.26
N SER A 290 -5.14 3.90 33.64
CA SER A 290 -3.97 4.54 34.27
C SER A 290 -3.23 5.41 33.26
N SER A 291 -3.17 6.72 33.55
CA SER A 291 -2.62 7.80 32.74
C SER A 291 -1.10 7.70 32.45
N GLN A 292 -0.50 6.52 32.66
CA GLN A 292 0.96 6.31 32.69
C GLN A 292 1.45 5.16 31.80
N ALA A 293 0.57 4.29 31.30
CA ALA A 293 0.96 3.11 30.51
C ALA A 293 0.97 3.39 29.00
N LEU A 294 2.15 3.62 28.42
CA LEU A 294 2.32 3.68 26.96
C LEU A 294 1.96 2.32 26.36
N GLN A 295 1.11 2.31 25.34
CA GLN A 295 0.68 1.07 24.69
C GLN A 295 0.34 1.29 23.22
N TRP A 296 0.14 0.19 22.50
CA TRP A 296 -0.31 0.20 21.11
C TRP A 296 -1.77 0.57 20.98
N TYR A 297 -2.11 1.30 19.91
CA TYR A 297 -3.48 1.63 19.57
C TYR A 297 -3.65 1.92 18.08
N GLY A 298 -4.83 1.60 17.54
CA GLY A 298 -5.24 1.95 16.18
C GLY A 298 -6.17 3.17 16.16
N TYR A 299 -5.67 4.32 15.72
CA TYR A 299 -6.44 5.57 15.58
C TYR A 299 -7.08 5.65 14.19
N ARG A 300 -8.40 5.82 14.13
CA ARG A 300 -9.07 6.07 12.84
C ARG A 300 -8.69 7.47 12.33
N LEU A 301 -8.17 7.56 11.11
CA LEU A 301 -7.62 8.82 10.59
C LEU A 301 -8.68 9.94 10.53
N GLU A 302 -9.92 9.62 10.18
CA GLU A 302 -10.98 10.63 10.07
C GLU A 302 -11.39 11.23 11.43
N ARG A 303 -11.01 10.57 12.53
CA ARG A 303 -11.24 11.05 13.89
C ARG A 303 -10.07 11.88 14.44
N ILE A 304 -8.97 11.99 13.68
CA ILE A 304 -7.87 12.90 13.99
C ILE A 304 -8.28 14.31 13.55
N LEU A 305 -8.47 15.19 14.54
CA LEU A 305 -8.89 16.57 14.33
C LEU A 305 -7.71 17.46 13.96
N SER A 306 -6.54 17.21 14.53
CA SER A 306 -5.28 17.90 14.24
C SER A 306 -4.08 16.98 14.52
N LEU A 307 -2.99 17.18 13.79
CA LEU A 307 -1.72 16.47 13.95
C LEU A 307 -0.57 17.49 13.95
N LYS A 308 0.36 17.36 14.91
CA LYS A 308 1.57 18.19 14.97
C LYS A 308 2.78 17.38 15.39
N GLN A 309 3.90 17.52 14.68
CA GLN A 309 5.18 16.94 15.09
C GLN A 309 5.71 17.65 16.34
N ILE A 310 6.26 16.89 17.27
CA ILE A 310 6.86 17.41 18.51
C ILE A 310 8.24 16.79 18.71
N ALA A 311 9.14 17.55 19.32
CA ALA A 311 10.51 17.10 19.55
C ALA A 311 10.57 16.01 20.64
N TRP A 312 11.60 15.17 20.60
CA TRP A 312 11.80 14.10 21.59
C TRP A 312 12.05 14.60 23.02
N ASP A 313 12.54 15.83 23.17
CA ASP A 313 12.79 16.51 24.44
C ASP A 313 11.60 17.35 24.93
N PHE A 314 10.47 17.35 24.22
CA PHE A 314 9.27 18.14 24.52
C PHE A 314 8.71 17.88 25.93
N SER A 315 8.76 16.64 26.42
CA SER A 315 8.31 16.28 27.77
C SER A 315 8.99 15.02 28.30
N ASP A 316 8.84 14.73 29.59
CA ASP A 316 9.35 13.46 30.13
C ASP A 316 8.65 12.23 29.55
N LEU A 317 7.41 12.41 29.05
CA LEU A 317 6.71 11.38 28.31
C LEU A 317 7.40 11.09 26.97
N THR A 318 7.77 12.12 26.19
CA THR A 318 8.47 11.91 24.91
C THR A 318 9.85 11.31 25.13
N LYS A 319 10.55 11.65 26.21
CA LYS A 319 11.82 11.00 26.59
C LYS A 319 11.63 9.52 26.89
N ARG A 320 10.59 9.16 27.66
CA ARG A 320 10.25 7.77 28.00
C ARG A 320 9.82 6.97 26.76
N LEU A 321 9.07 7.60 25.86
CA LEU A 321 8.68 7.05 24.58
C LEU A 321 9.93 6.77 23.71
N ARG A 322 10.87 7.73 23.66
CA ARG A 322 12.14 7.56 22.94
C ARG A 322 12.95 6.38 23.45
N SER A 323 13.10 6.25 24.77
CA SER A 323 13.91 5.18 25.37
C SER A 323 13.31 3.78 25.19
N GLN A 324 12.00 3.67 24.98
CA GLN A 324 11.36 2.40 24.64
C GLN A 324 11.53 2.04 23.17
N ILE A 325 11.34 3.03 22.28
CA ILE A 325 11.35 2.81 20.82
C ILE A 325 12.78 2.69 20.30
N HIS A 326 13.71 3.49 20.79
CA HIS A 326 15.08 3.54 20.32
C HIS A 326 16.00 2.82 21.29
N LYS A 327 16.67 1.77 20.82
CA LYS A 327 17.75 1.09 21.54
C LYS A 327 19.04 1.28 20.74
N ASN A 328 20.04 1.93 21.32
CA ASN A 328 21.30 2.31 20.64
C ASN A 328 21.06 3.08 19.33
N ASP A 329 20.16 4.07 19.35
CA ASP A 329 19.76 4.89 18.20
C ASP A 329 19.19 4.13 16.99
N LYS A 330 18.81 2.87 17.17
CA LYS A 330 18.03 2.09 16.20
C LYS A 330 16.61 1.88 16.70
N ILE A 331 15.65 1.91 15.78
CA ILE A 331 14.26 1.53 16.09
C ILE A 331 14.25 0.06 16.49
N ASN A 332 13.67 -0.22 17.65
CA ASN A 332 13.41 -1.57 18.12
C ASN A 332 12.32 -2.19 17.25
N HIS A 333 12.54 -3.44 16.78
CA HIS A 333 11.60 -4.20 15.96
C HIS A 333 10.18 -4.19 16.53
N LEU A 334 10.01 -4.22 17.84
CA LEU A 334 8.70 -4.14 18.48
C LEU A 334 7.86 -2.94 18.05
N TYR A 335 8.48 -1.88 17.51
CA TYR A 335 7.84 -0.64 17.04
C TYR A 335 8.01 -0.42 15.53
N SER A 336 8.26 -1.49 14.78
CA SER A 336 8.32 -1.48 13.31
C SER A 336 6.98 -1.88 12.68
N PRO A 337 6.74 -1.51 11.41
CA PRO A 337 5.63 -2.06 10.64
C PRO A 337 5.66 -3.59 10.52
N ASP A 338 6.86 -4.19 10.41
CA ASP A 338 7.03 -5.64 10.26
C ASP A 338 6.51 -6.39 11.50
N TYR A 339 6.77 -5.88 12.71
CA TYR A 339 6.21 -6.45 13.93
C TYR A 339 4.68 -6.41 13.95
N ILE A 340 4.07 -5.34 13.45
CA ILE A 340 2.60 -5.24 13.35
C ILE A 340 2.07 -6.35 12.43
N GLN A 341 2.72 -6.55 11.28
CA GLN A 341 2.36 -7.60 10.32
C GLN A 341 2.49 -8.99 10.93
N GLU A 342 3.62 -9.29 11.58
CA GLU A 342 3.82 -10.54 12.33
C GLU A 342 2.71 -10.77 13.36
N GLN A 343 2.34 -9.73 14.13
CA GLN A 343 1.27 -9.85 15.12
C GLN A 343 -0.11 -10.06 14.49
N LEU A 344 -0.39 -9.44 13.34
CA LEU A 344 -1.63 -9.66 12.60
C LEU A 344 -1.73 -11.08 12.04
N GLU A 345 -0.61 -11.70 11.68
CA GLU A 345 -0.55 -13.10 11.18
C GLU A 345 -0.68 -14.14 12.29
N LEU A 346 -0.23 -13.82 13.52
CA LEU A 346 -0.28 -14.74 14.66
C LEU A 346 -1.70 -15.05 15.14
N ALA A 347 -2.63 -14.09 15.03
CA ALA A 347 -3.99 -14.27 15.52
C ALA A 347 -4.97 -13.35 14.82
N TYR A 348 -6.12 -13.91 14.46
CA TYR A 348 -7.20 -13.19 13.82
C TYR A 348 -7.75 -12.09 14.74
N GLY A 349 -7.68 -10.86 14.26
CA GLY A 349 -8.12 -9.68 14.99
C GLY A 349 -7.39 -8.45 14.46
N PHE A 350 -8.05 -7.31 14.52
CA PHE A 350 -7.51 -6.04 14.05
C PHE A 350 -6.71 -5.32 15.15
N SER A 351 -7.10 -5.48 16.41
CA SER A 351 -6.36 -4.99 17.58
C SER A 351 -5.24 -5.97 17.93
N PHE A 352 -4.21 -6.03 17.08
CA PHE A 352 -3.08 -6.97 17.17
C PHE A 352 -2.34 -6.95 18.52
N TYR A 353 -2.45 -5.85 19.26
CA TYR A 353 -1.79 -5.65 20.55
C TYR A 353 -2.55 -6.25 21.74
N ARG A 354 -3.75 -6.82 21.52
CA ARG A 354 -4.48 -7.54 22.55
C ARG A 354 -3.94 -8.95 22.71
N GLU A 355 -4.12 -9.54 23.88
CA GLU A 355 -3.86 -10.96 24.07
C GLU A 355 -4.66 -11.81 23.06
N PHE A 356 -4.10 -12.94 22.67
CA PHE A 356 -4.79 -13.90 21.81
C PHE A 356 -5.00 -15.23 22.53
N ASN A 357 -6.07 -15.92 22.14
CA ASN A 357 -6.40 -17.25 22.63
C ASN A 357 -6.84 -18.13 21.43
N THR A 358 -6.94 -19.43 21.64
CA THR A 358 -7.51 -20.36 20.66
C THR A 358 -9.01 -20.50 20.90
N MET A 359 -9.82 -20.30 19.85
CA MET A 359 -11.23 -20.68 19.84
C MET A 359 -11.43 -21.99 19.10
N LEU A 360 -12.44 -22.74 19.54
CA LEU A 360 -12.95 -23.93 18.87
C LEU A 360 -14.33 -23.61 18.30
N LEU A 361 -14.50 -23.79 17.00
CA LEU A 361 -15.72 -23.54 16.27
C LEU A 361 -16.30 -24.85 15.73
N ARG A 362 -17.62 -24.94 15.72
CA ARG A 362 -18.39 -25.98 15.04
C ARG A 362 -19.23 -25.34 13.94
N PHE A 363 -19.15 -25.91 12.74
CA PHE A 363 -19.99 -25.57 11.60
C PHE A 363 -20.91 -26.74 11.28
N ASP A 364 -22.14 -26.40 10.91
CA ASP A 364 -23.01 -27.34 10.20
C ASP A 364 -22.38 -27.75 8.85
N GLN A 365 -22.58 -29.01 8.45
CA GLN A 365 -21.97 -29.59 7.26
C GLN A 365 -22.40 -28.89 5.96
N ASP A 366 -23.69 -28.59 5.82
CA ASP A 366 -24.23 -27.96 4.62
C ASP A 366 -23.68 -26.55 4.47
N TYR A 367 -23.68 -25.78 5.57
CA TYR A 367 -23.09 -24.45 5.58
C TYR A 367 -21.58 -24.49 5.28
N TYR A 368 -20.87 -25.46 5.87
CA TYR A 368 -19.45 -25.65 5.62
C TYR A 368 -19.17 -25.87 4.14
N GLN A 369 -19.85 -26.83 3.50
CA GLN A 369 -19.61 -27.16 2.08
C GLN A 369 -19.87 -25.96 1.15
N ARG A 370 -20.90 -25.15 1.45
CA ARG A 370 -21.33 -24.04 0.58
C ARG A 370 -20.55 -22.75 0.79
N HIS A 371 -20.12 -22.45 2.03
CA HIS A 371 -19.67 -21.11 2.41
C HIS A 371 -18.31 -21.05 3.11
N VAL A 372 -17.79 -22.17 3.60
CA VAL A 372 -16.53 -22.23 4.34
C VAL A 372 -15.47 -22.97 3.56
N LYS A 373 -15.81 -24.14 3.01
CA LYS A 373 -14.94 -24.93 2.17
C LYS A 373 -14.50 -24.13 0.95
N ASN A 374 -13.24 -24.30 0.54
CA ASN A 374 -12.61 -23.61 -0.59
C ASN A 374 -12.61 -22.07 -0.48
N THR A 375 -12.68 -21.53 0.74
CA THR A 375 -12.48 -20.09 0.99
C THR A 375 -11.15 -19.85 1.67
N ILE A 376 -10.46 -18.77 1.28
CA ILE A 376 -9.25 -18.32 1.98
C ILE A 376 -9.68 -17.69 3.30
N ARG A 377 -9.07 -18.15 4.39
CA ARG A 377 -9.28 -17.66 5.75
C ARG A 377 -7.93 -17.30 6.37
N HIS A 378 -7.98 -16.73 7.57
CA HIS A 378 -6.78 -16.46 8.34
C HIS A 378 -5.92 -17.74 8.46
N SER A 379 -4.60 -17.61 8.44
CA SER A 379 -3.66 -18.75 8.42
C SER A 379 -3.84 -19.71 9.61
N THR A 380 -4.25 -19.18 10.76
CA THR A 380 -4.52 -19.97 11.97
C THR A 380 -5.90 -20.65 11.97
N PHE A 381 -6.74 -20.44 10.94
CA PHE A 381 -8.05 -21.08 10.79
C PHE A 381 -7.89 -22.50 10.24
N GLN A 382 -7.77 -23.48 11.13
CA GLN A 382 -7.39 -24.85 10.78
C GLN A 382 -8.52 -25.82 11.06
N LYS A 383 -8.83 -26.67 10.07
CA LYS A 383 -9.79 -27.76 10.22
C LYS A 383 -9.22 -28.82 11.15
N ILE A 384 -10.05 -29.34 12.05
CA ILE A 384 -9.69 -30.47 12.90
C ILE A 384 -10.26 -31.73 12.27
N GLU A 385 -9.39 -32.59 11.75
CA GLU A 385 -9.79 -33.84 11.09
C GLU A 385 -10.10 -34.96 12.10
N ASN A 386 -9.42 -34.95 13.25
CA ASN A 386 -9.60 -35.96 14.29
C ASN A 386 -10.54 -35.45 15.39
N ILE A 387 -11.72 -36.04 15.50
CA ILE A 387 -12.71 -35.69 16.53
C ILE A 387 -12.18 -35.87 17.97
N GLN A 388 -11.18 -36.72 18.19
CA GLN A 388 -10.55 -36.88 19.50
C GLN A 388 -9.75 -35.64 19.92
N GLU A 389 -9.19 -34.87 18.96
CA GLU A 389 -8.54 -33.58 19.25
C GLU A 389 -9.57 -32.58 19.76
N VAL A 390 -10.76 -32.53 19.14
CA VAL A 390 -11.89 -31.69 19.59
C VAL A 390 -12.27 -32.02 21.04
N LYS A 391 -12.43 -33.31 21.36
CA LYS A 391 -12.77 -33.77 22.71
C LYS A 391 -11.68 -33.40 23.72
N LYS A 392 -10.41 -33.62 23.35
CA LYS A 392 -9.25 -33.28 24.18
C LYS A 392 -9.24 -31.78 24.51
N MET A 393 -9.44 -30.91 23.53
CA MET A 393 -9.50 -29.45 23.75
C MET A 393 -10.62 -29.06 24.73
N ILE A 394 -11.80 -29.68 24.62
CA ILE A 394 -12.92 -29.45 25.55
C ILE A 394 -12.57 -29.89 26.97
N ILE A 395 -11.89 -31.03 27.11
CA ILE A 395 -11.46 -31.56 28.42
C ILE A 395 -10.39 -30.66 29.06
N GLU A 396 -9.40 -30.21 28.29
CA GLU A 396 -8.28 -29.42 28.78
C GLU A 396 -8.67 -27.97 29.13
N GLN A 397 -9.58 -27.34 28.38
CA GLN A 397 -9.95 -25.94 28.62
C GLN A 397 -11.09 -25.76 29.62
N ILE A 398 -11.89 -26.78 29.89
CA ILE A 398 -12.98 -26.72 30.87
C ILE A 398 -12.56 -27.50 32.11
N ASP A 399 -11.84 -26.81 33.00
CA ASP A 399 -11.53 -27.32 34.33
C ASP A 399 -12.83 -27.58 35.10
N SER A 400 -13.06 -28.85 35.41
CA SER A 400 -14.28 -29.34 36.04
C SER A 400 -14.04 -29.95 37.41
N GLU A 401 -12.81 -29.94 37.92
CA GLU A 401 -12.48 -30.63 39.17
C GLU A 401 -13.09 -29.91 40.38
N ILE A 402 -13.37 -28.61 40.24
CA ILE A 402 -13.79 -27.73 41.35
C ILE A 402 -15.24 -27.22 41.17
N ASP A 403 -15.80 -27.26 39.95
CA ASP A 403 -17.09 -26.65 39.62
C ASP A 403 -18.05 -27.61 38.90
N ASN A 404 -19.13 -27.99 39.58
CA ASN A 404 -20.16 -28.89 39.05
C ASN A 404 -20.89 -28.32 37.82
N THR A 405 -21.01 -26.99 37.70
CA THR A 405 -21.62 -26.33 36.54
C THR A 405 -20.74 -26.50 35.30
N LYS A 406 -19.43 -26.31 35.45
CA LYS A 406 -18.44 -26.56 34.39
C LYS A 406 -18.39 -28.03 34.01
N LYS A 407 -18.49 -28.95 34.98
CA LYS A 407 -18.60 -30.40 34.72
C LYS A 407 -19.80 -30.73 33.82
N ILE A 408 -20.99 -30.25 34.18
CA ILE A 408 -22.21 -30.45 33.38
C ILE A 408 -22.06 -29.84 31.99
N GLN A 409 -21.47 -28.64 31.87
CA GLN A 409 -21.22 -28.01 30.58
C GLN A 409 -20.28 -28.86 29.71
N ARG A 410 -19.17 -29.35 30.29
CA ARG A 410 -18.20 -30.20 29.59
C ARG A 410 -18.87 -31.48 29.06
N GLU A 411 -19.63 -32.17 29.90
CA GLU A 411 -20.35 -33.39 29.52
C GLU A 411 -21.35 -33.13 28.39
N LYS A 412 -22.10 -32.01 28.44
CA LYS A 412 -23.03 -31.61 27.37
C LYS A 412 -22.31 -31.35 26.05
N LEU A 413 -21.17 -30.66 26.07
CA LEU A 413 -20.39 -30.39 24.86
C LEU A 413 -19.81 -31.68 24.27
N LEU A 414 -19.25 -32.57 25.12
CA LEU A 414 -18.74 -33.87 24.67
C LEU A 414 -19.85 -34.76 24.08
N ALA A 415 -21.02 -34.80 24.71
CA ALA A 415 -22.17 -35.54 24.19
C ALA A 415 -22.61 -35.01 22.82
N LYS A 416 -22.63 -33.68 22.64
CA LYS A 416 -22.95 -33.05 21.35
C LYS A 416 -21.96 -33.44 20.26
N VAL A 417 -20.65 -33.37 20.57
CA VAL A 417 -19.58 -33.77 19.65
C VAL A 417 -19.68 -35.25 19.27
N ASN A 418 -20.11 -36.13 20.19
CA ASN A 418 -20.31 -37.55 19.90
C ASN A 418 -21.49 -37.84 18.98
N CYS A 419 -22.57 -37.07 19.10
CA CYS A 419 -23.81 -37.32 18.34
C CYS A 419 -23.76 -36.72 16.92
N ALA A 420 -22.89 -35.74 16.69
CA ALA A 420 -22.85 -34.98 15.45
C ALA A 420 -21.70 -35.43 14.54
N SER A 421 -21.87 -36.59 13.90
CA SER A 421 -20.85 -37.23 13.06
C SER A 421 -20.50 -36.47 11.78
N GLU A 422 -21.36 -35.55 11.34
CA GLU A 422 -21.18 -34.80 10.09
C GLU A 422 -20.68 -33.37 10.32
N ASP A 423 -20.63 -32.90 11.57
CA ASP A 423 -20.18 -31.56 11.89
C ASP A 423 -18.71 -31.34 11.59
N VAL A 424 -18.37 -30.11 11.19
CA VAL A 424 -16.99 -29.72 10.89
C VAL A 424 -16.46 -28.80 11.96
N TYR A 425 -15.30 -29.16 12.50
CA TYR A 425 -14.66 -28.44 13.58
C TYR A 425 -13.43 -27.69 13.09
N TYR A 426 -13.26 -26.46 13.59
CA TYR A 426 -12.13 -25.61 13.29
C TYR A 426 -11.54 -25.03 14.57
N LYS A 427 -10.22 -24.91 14.61
CA LYS A 427 -9.52 -24.06 15.57
C LYS A 427 -9.09 -22.75 14.92
N LEU A 428 -9.05 -21.68 15.71
CA LEU A 428 -8.59 -20.37 15.28
C LEU A 428 -7.92 -19.63 16.44
N CYS A 429 -6.70 -19.11 16.24
CA CYS A 429 -6.11 -18.13 17.16
C CYS A 429 -6.75 -16.77 16.91
N TYR A 430 -7.25 -16.11 17.95
CA TYR A 430 -7.96 -14.83 17.85
C TYR A 430 -7.62 -13.85 18.97
N ARG A 431 -7.75 -12.55 18.69
CA ARG A 431 -7.52 -11.48 19.67
C ARG A 431 -8.72 -11.32 20.60
N VAL A 432 -8.50 -11.46 21.90
CA VAL A 432 -9.56 -11.46 22.92
C VAL A 432 -10.20 -10.07 23.03
N GLY A 433 -11.54 -10.04 23.00
CA GLY A 433 -12.33 -8.81 23.09
C GLY A 433 -12.25 -7.90 21.86
N ASP A 434 -11.61 -8.33 20.77
CA ASP A 434 -11.60 -7.60 19.51
C ASP A 434 -13.00 -7.62 18.87
N HIS A 435 -13.51 -6.44 18.56
CA HIS A 435 -14.84 -6.27 18.00
C HIS A 435 -15.03 -6.99 16.65
N ASN A 436 -13.99 -7.12 15.83
CA ASN A 436 -14.06 -7.76 14.51
C ASN A 436 -14.23 -9.25 14.58
N VAL A 437 -13.61 -9.88 15.58
CA VAL A 437 -13.80 -11.30 15.83
C VAL A 437 -15.28 -11.54 16.14
N ILE A 438 -15.85 -10.70 17.01
CA ILE A 438 -17.27 -10.77 17.36
C ILE A 438 -18.16 -10.50 16.15
N MET A 439 -17.92 -9.45 15.37
CA MET A 439 -18.72 -9.16 14.16
C MET A 439 -18.68 -10.30 13.14
N ARG A 440 -17.52 -10.93 12.96
CA ARG A 440 -17.37 -12.07 12.04
C ARG A 440 -18.18 -13.28 12.51
N LEU A 441 -18.12 -13.62 13.79
CA LEU A 441 -18.91 -14.72 14.35
C LEU A 441 -20.41 -14.46 14.18
N ARG A 442 -20.84 -13.21 14.36
CA ARG A 442 -22.24 -12.81 14.16
C ARG A 442 -22.71 -12.94 12.72
N SER A 443 -21.86 -12.65 11.74
CA SER A 443 -22.26 -12.72 10.33
C SER A 443 -22.47 -14.15 9.82
N TRP A 444 -21.87 -15.15 10.47
CA TRP A 444 -22.18 -16.57 10.23
C TRP A 444 -23.49 -17.01 10.90
N GLY A 445 -23.98 -16.26 11.90
CA GLY A 445 -25.28 -16.44 12.52
C GLY A 445 -25.42 -17.82 13.17
N PRO A 446 -26.57 -18.51 13.01
CA PRO A 446 -26.81 -19.81 13.64
C PRO A 446 -25.99 -20.96 13.04
N ASN A 447 -25.26 -20.72 11.94
CA ASN A 447 -24.51 -21.76 11.22
C ASN A 447 -23.12 -22.03 11.81
N VAL A 448 -22.70 -21.21 12.79
CA VAL A 448 -21.47 -21.40 13.54
C VAL A 448 -21.79 -21.43 15.03
N GLU A 449 -21.09 -22.29 15.75
CA GLU A 449 -21.13 -22.34 17.20
C GLU A 449 -19.72 -22.18 17.77
N VAL A 450 -19.55 -21.24 18.69
CA VAL A 450 -18.35 -21.16 19.53
C VAL A 450 -18.45 -22.22 20.62
N ILE A 451 -17.62 -23.26 20.55
CA ILE A 451 -17.53 -24.29 21.58
C ILE A 451 -16.63 -23.81 22.72
N LEU A 452 -15.48 -23.21 22.39
CA LEU A 452 -14.49 -22.66 23.32
C LEU A 452 -13.94 -21.32 22.82
N PRO A 453 -13.44 -20.43 23.71
CA PRO A 453 -13.50 -20.55 25.17
C PRO A 453 -14.91 -20.26 25.74
N SER A 454 -15.18 -20.69 26.97
CA SER A 454 -16.48 -20.55 27.62
C SER A 454 -16.98 -19.11 27.70
N ASP A 455 -16.09 -18.15 27.96
CA ASP A 455 -16.46 -16.74 28.08
C ASP A 455 -16.93 -16.16 26.74
N LEU A 456 -16.23 -16.48 25.65
CA LEU A 456 -16.64 -16.07 24.30
C LEU A 456 -17.96 -16.73 23.92
N ARG A 457 -18.13 -18.01 24.23
CA ARG A 457 -19.40 -18.74 24.02
C ARG A 457 -20.55 -18.07 24.76
N ALA A 458 -20.36 -17.71 26.03
CA ALA A 458 -21.36 -17.02 26.84
C ALA A 458 -21.70 -15.64 26.26
N GLN A 459 -20.68 -14.89 25.83
CA GLN A 459 -20.87 -13.58 25.20
C GLN A 459 -21.69 -13.65 23.90
N ILE A 460 -21.41 -14.64 23.04
CA ILE A 460 -22.18 -14.84 21.80
C ILE A 460 -23.61 -15.30 22.11
N LYS A 461 -23.79 -16.18 23.11
CA LYS A 461 -25.12 -16.62 23.56
C LYS A 461 -25.96 -15.44 24.05
N GLU A 462 -25.42 -14.62 24.95
CA GLU A 462 -26.12 -13.45 25.49
C GLU A 462 -26.50 -12.47 24.37
N TYR A 463 -25.61 -12.28 23.39
CA TYR A 463 -25.91 -11.45 22.22
C TYR A 463 -27.08 -12.00 21.40
N LEU A 464 -27.09 -13.31 21.11
CA LEU A 464 -28.18 -13.94 20.35
C LEU A 464 -29.51 -13.89 21.11
N GLU A 465 -29.50 -14.07 22.42
CA GLU A 465 -30.69 -13.94 23.27
C GLU A 465 -31.23 -12.51 23.28
N LYS A 466 -30.36 -11.50 23.41
CA LYS A 466 -30.75 -10.09 23.32
C LYS A 466 -31.33 -9.74 21.95
N ASN A 467 -30.69 -10.21 20.87
CA ASN A 467 -31.21 -10.02 19.53
C ASN A 467 -32.57 -10.68 19.34
N TYR A 468 -32.73 -11.93 19.76
CA TYR A 468 -33.99 -12.67 19.62
C TYR A 468 -35.14 -11.94 20.30
N LYS A 469 -34.92 -11.40 21.52
CA LYS A 469 -35.91 -10.59 22.25
C LYS A 469 -36.37 -9.33 21.52
N LEU A 470 -35.61 -8.79 20.57
CA LEU A 470 -36.05 -7.63 19.76
C LEU A 470 -37.08 -8.01 18.68
N TYR A 471 -37.15 -9.29 18.32
CA TYR A 471 -38.08 -9.81 17.30
C TYR A 471 -39.24 -10.62 17.91
N GLN A 472 -39.28 -10.76 19.23
CA GLN A 472 -40.46 -11.22 19.97
C GLN A 472 -41.39 -10.05 20.20
#